data_AF-A0A0N1C7E2-F1
#
_entry.id   AF-A0A0N1C7E2-F1
#
_cell.length_a   1.000
_cell.length_b   1.000
_cell.length_c   1.000
_cell.angle_alpha   90.00
_cell.angle_beta   90.00
_cell.angle_gamma   90.00
#
_symmetry.space_group_name_H-M   'P 1'
#
loop_
_entity.id
_entity.type
_entity.pdbx_description
1 polymer ?
#
loop_
_entity_poly.entity_id
_entity_poly.type
_entity_poly.pdbx_seq_one_letter_code
_entity_poly.pdbx_strand_id
1 'polypeptide(L)'
;MVTRSRLKSILVGIALYAIASAAIAYFGMNAYTGRYGLTAQQELDQEIIALTSELVRLRAERAEGEKRVALLRSDRLDPDMLDERVRYQLDFAHPADLVRMNPPR
;
A
#
# COMPACT_ATOMS: atom_id res chain seq x y z
N MET A 1 67.07 -36.33 -15.72
CA MET A 1 65.64 -36.55 -16.04
C MET A 1 64.75 -35.87 -14.99
N VAL A 2 64.74 -34.53 -14.87
CA VAL A 2 63.93 -33.81 -13.84
C VAL A 2 63.24 -32.54 -14.39
N THR A 3 63.24 -32.31 -15.70
CA THR A 3 62.71 -31.06 -16.27
C THR A 3 61.17 -31.03 -16.36
N ARG A 4 60.51 -32.20 -16.43
CA ARG A 4 59.05 -32.28 -16.60
C ARG A 4 58.24 -31.94 -15.33
N SER A 5 58.83 -32.05 -14.15
CA SER A 5 58.15 -31.80 -12.86
C SER A 5 57.89 -30.31 -12.63
N ARG A 6 58.87 -29.43 -12.89
CA ARG A 6 58.72 -27.98 -12.70
C ARG A 6 57.70 -27.39 -13.67
N LEU A 7 57.69 -27.86 -14.92
CA LEU A 7 56.74 -27.41 -15.95
C LEU A 7 55.30 -27.79 -15.60
N LYS A 8 55.08 -29.01 -15.08
CA LYS A 8 53.77 -29.43 -14.55
C LYS A 8 53.34 -28.55 -13.37
N SER A 9 54.23 -28.24 -12.44
CA SER A 9 53.90 -27.41 -11.28
C SER A 9 53.52 -25.97 -11.67
N ILE A 10 54.24 -25.37 -12.64
CA ILE A 10 53.91 -24.04 -13.16
C ILE A 10 52.56 -24.05 -13.88
N LEU A 11 52.32 -25.05 -14.74
CA LEU A 11 51.05 -25.20 -15.46
C LEU A 11 49.87 -25.39 -14.50
N VAL A 12 50.04 -26.16 -13.42
CA VAL A 12 49.02 -26.33 -12.38
C VAL A 12 48.75 -25.02 -11.65
N GLY A 13 49.79 -24.22 -11.34
CA GLY A 13 49.61 -22.90 -10.75
C GLY A 13 48.81 -21.96 -11.65
N ILE A 14 49.16 -21.88 -12.93
CA ILE A 14 48.44 -21.05 -13.92
C ILE A 14 46.99 -21.52 -14.04
N ALA A 15 46.76 -22.83 -14.14
CA ALA A 15 45.42 -23.40 -14.22
C ALA A 15 44.58 -23.07 -12.97
N LEU A 16 45.16 -23.15 -11.78
CA LEU A 16 44.49 -22.80 -10.53
C LEU A 16 44.05 -21.33 -10.53
N TYR A 17 44.95 -20.41 -10.89
CA TYR A 17 44.62 -18.98 -10.93
C TYR A 17 43.59 -18.66 -12.03
N ALA A 18 43.66 -19.33 -13.18
CA ALA A 18 42.69 -19.16 -14.25
C ALA A 18 41.28 -19.66 -13.86
N ILE A 19 41.19 -20.78 -13.15
CA ILE A 19 39.90 -21.29 -12.64
C ILE A 19 39.36 -20.34 -11.56
N ALA A 20 40.22 -19.87 -10.65
CA ALA A 20 39.81 -18.93 -9.62
C ALA A 20 39.30 -17.61 -10.21
N SER A 21 39.99 -17.04 -11.21
CA SER A 21 39.55 -15.82 -11.88
C SER A 21 38.26 -16.02 -12.66
N ALA A 22 38.08 -17.15 -13.34
CA ALA A 22 36.84 -17.50 -14.02
C ALA A 22 35.66 -17.62 -13.04
N ALA A 23 35.87 -18.23 -11.87
CA ALA A 23 34.85 -18.32 -10.83
C ALA A 23 34.48 -16.94 -10.29
N ILE A 24 35.47 -16.08 -9.98
CA ILE A 24 35.22 -14.70 -9.52
C ILE A 24 34.44 -13.91 -10.59
N ALA A 25 34.83 -14.01 -11.86
CA ALA A 25 34.14 -13.33 -12.95
C ALA A 25 32.70 -13.82 -13.12
N TYR A 26 32.48 -15.14 -13.04
CA TYR A 26 31.14 -15.72 -13.10
C TYR A 26 30.26 -15.23 -11.96
N PHE A 27 30.74 -15.31 -10.71
CA PHE A 27 29.99 -14.82 -9.56
C PHE A 27 29.79 -13.31 -9.59
N GLY A 28 30.78 -12.53 -10.01
CA GLY A 28 30.68 -11.08 -10.16
C GLY A 28 29.64 -10.67 -11.21
N MET A 29 29.64 -11.32 -12.38
CA MET A 29 28.64 -11.09 -13.41
C MET A 29 27.24 -11.50 -12.94
N ASN A 30 27.11 -12.66 -12.29
CA ASN A 30 25.84 -13.11 -11.73
C ASN A 30 25.34 -12.22 -10.59
N ALA A 31 26.22 -11.56 -9.82
CA ALA A 31 25.82 -10.57 -8.82
C ALA A 31 25.25 -9.29 -9.46
N TYR A 32 25.74 -8.93 -10.66
CA TYR A 32 25.27 -7.75 -11.40
C TYR A 32 24.00 -8.02 -12.21
N THR A 33 23.89 -9.21 -12.82
CA THR A 33 22.77 -9.60 -13.69
C THR A 33 21.69 -10.43 -12.98
N GLY A 34 21.97 -10.92 -11.77
CA GLY A 34 21.06 -11.75 -11.01
C GLY A 34 19.85 -10.99 -10.48
N ARG A 35 18.74 -11.71 -10.31
CA ARG A 35 17.45 -11.22 -9.79
C ARG A 35 17.49 -10.67 -8.34
N TYR A 36 18.65 -10.75 -7.68
CA TYR A 36 18.95 -10.22 -6.35
C TYR A 36 20.08 -9.17 -6.38
N GLY A 37 20.47 -8.70 -7.56
CA GLY A 37 21.44 -7.62 -7.72
C GLY A 37 20.88 -6.30 -7.19
N LEU A 38 21.78 -5.39 -6.82
CA LEU A 38 21.49 -4.07 -6.24
C LEU A 38 20.42 -3.26 -7.00
N THR A 39 20.28 -3.50 -8.31
CA THR A 39 19.31 -2.86 -9.19
C THR A 39 17.89 -3.43 -9.06
N ALA A 40 17.73 -4.75 -8.89
CA ALA A 40 16.41 -5.37 -8.73
C ALA A 40 15.73 -4.93 -7.41
N GLN A 41 16.54 -4.67 -6.38
CA GLN A 41 16.05 -4.15 -5.11
C GLN A 41 15.44 -2.74 -5.25
N GLN A 42 16.02 -1.89 -6.10
CA GLN A 42 15.53 -0.53 -6.30
C GLN A 42 14.17 -0.50 -7.02
N GLU A 43 13.96 -1.34 -8.03
CA GLU A 43 12.66 -1.43 -8.71
C GLU A 43 11.58 -1.95 -7.76
N LEU A 44 11.89 -2.98 -6.96
CA LEU A 44 10.97 -3.50 -5.95
C LEU A 44 10.65 -2.46 -4.87
N ASP A 45 11.64 -1.71 -4.39
CA ASP A 45 11.42 -0.66 -3.40
C ASP A 45 10.52 0.45 -3.96
N GLN A 46 10.71 0.83 -5.24
CA GLN A 46 9.84 1.79 -5.91
C GLN A 46 8.41 1.28 -6.07
N GLU A 47 8.24 0.01 -6.45
CA GLU A 47 6.93 -0.62 -6.58
C GLU A 47 6.21 -0.72 -5.23
N ILE A 48 6.94 -1.05 -4.16
CA ILE A 48 6.42 -1.06 -2.78
C ILE A 48 5.94 0.34 -2.39
N ILE A 49 6.73 1.38 -2.67
CA ILE A 49 6.35 2.76 -2.36
C ILE A 49 5.08 3.15 -3.12
N ALA A 50 5.01 2.84 -4.43
CA ALA A 50 3.85 3.15 -5.26
C ALA A 50 2.59 2.46 -4.73
N LEU A 51 2.63 1.14 -4.51
CA LEU A 51 1.51 0.34 -4.01
C LEU A 51 1.06 0.80 -2.61
N THR A 52 2.01 1.12 -1.73
CA THR A 52 1.69 1.60 -0.38
C THR A 52 0.97 2.95 -0.43
N SER A 53 1.40 3.86 -1.31
CA SER A 53 0.76 5.16 -1.49
C SER A 53 -0.67 5.03 -2.04
N GLU A 54 -0.87 4.12 -2.99
CA GLU A 54 -2.18 3.83 -3.56
C GLU A 54 -3.12 3.23 -2.52
N LEU A 55 -2.61 2.31 -1.70
CA LEU A 55 -3.36 1.68 -0.61
C LEU A 55 -3.84 2.73 0.40
N VAL A 56 -2.96 3.66 0.80
CA VAL A 56 -3.34 4.76 1.70
C VAL A 56 -4.44 5.61 1.10
N ARG A 57 -4.34 5.97 -0.18
CA ARG A 57 -5.37 6.74 -0.88
C ARG A 57 -6.71 6.00 -0.90
N LEU A 58 -6.72 4.73 -1.33
CA LEU A 58 -7.93 3.91 -1.39
C LEU A 58 -8.58 3.70 -0.02
N ARG A 59 -7.78 3.57 1.04
CA ARG A 59 -8.32 3.52 2.42
C ARG A 59 -9.00 4.82 2.83
N ALA A 60 -8.43 5.97 2.46
CA ALA A 60 -9.05 7.26 2.74
C ALA A 60 -10.39 7.41 2.00
N GLU A 61 -10.42 7.06 0.71
CA GLU A 61 -11.66 7.07 -0.09
C GLU A 61 -12.72 6.13 0.49
N ARG A 62 -12.31 4.92 0.89
CA ARG A 62 -13.20 3.96 1.57
C ARG A 62 -13.76 4.56 2.86
N ALA A 63 -12.92 5.13 3.71
CA ALA A 63 -13.36 5.70 4.98
C ALA A 63 -14.34 6.85 4.79
N GLU A 64 -14.13 7.69 3.78
CA GLU A 64 -15.06 8.76 3.43
C GLU A 64 -16.40 8.20 2.89
N GLY A 65 -16.33 7.18 2.04
CA GLY A 65 -17.51 6.47 1.52
C GLY A 65 -18.31 5.80 2.65
N GLU A 66 -17.63 5.12 3.58
CA GLU A 66 -18.24 4.51 4.75
C GLU A 66 -18.93 5.54 5.65
N LYS A 67 -18.32 6.73 5.83
CA LYS A 67 -18.96 7.83 6.56
C LYS A 67 -20.24 8.31 5.86
N ARG A 68 -20.20 8.47 4.54
CA ARG A 68 -21.39 8.87 3.75
C ARG A 68 -22.49 7.82 3.81
N VAL A 69 -22.15 6.54 3.67
CA VAL A 69 -23.10 5.43 3.81
C VAL A 69 -23.68 5.38 5.22
N ALA A 70 -22.87 5.60 6.25
CA ALA A 70 -23.35 5.64 7.64
C ALA A 70 -24.36 6.78 7.87
N LEU A 71 -24.21 7.92 7.19
CA LEU A 71 -25.16 9.03 7.23
C LEU A 71 -26.46 8.75 6.43
N LEU A 72 -26.39 7.90 5.41
CA LEU A 72 -27.54 7.53 4.57
C LEU A 72 -28.29 6.29 5.06
N ARG A 73 -27.72 5.55 6.02
CA ARG A 73 -28.35 4.38 6.64
C ARG A 73 -29.53 4.82 7.50
N SER A 74 -30.74 4.54 6.99
CA SER A 74 -32.03 4.79 7.61
C SER A 74 -32.25 4.02 8.92
N ASP A 75 -31.46 2.99 9.17
CA ASP A 75 -31.40 2.22 10.41
C ASP A 75 -30.80 3.00 11.60
N ARG A 76 -30.31 4.23 11.36
CA ARG A 76 -29.92 5.21 12.39
C ARG A 76 -30.61 6.57 12.21
N LEU A 77 -31.75 6.60 11.53
CA LEU A 77 -32.56 7.82 11.42
C LEU A 77 -33.23 8.06 12.79
N ASP A 78 -32.82 9.13 13.46
CA ASP A 78 -33.34 9.48 14.78
C ASP A 78 -34.85 9.77 14.66
N PRO A 79 -35.72 9.05 15.40
CA PRO A 79 -37.16 9.31 15.42
C PRO A 79 -37.49 10.78 15.73
N ASP A 80 -36.67 11.45 16.55
CA ASP A 80 -36.88 12.85 16.90
C ASP A 80 -36.66 13.78 15.70
N MET A 81 -35.69 13.47 14.82
CA MET A 81 -35.48 14.22 13.58
C MET A 81 -36.64 14.07 12.59
N LEU A 82 -37.29 12.90 12.58
CA LEU A 82 -38.51 12.69 11.80
C LEU A 82 -39.69 13.47 12.38
N ASP A 83 -39.87 13.44 13.70
CA ASP A 83 -40.95 14.16 14.39
C ASP A 83 -40.81 15.67 14.18
N GLU A 84 -39.60 16.22 14.30
CA GLU A 84 -39.33 17.63 14.04
C GLU A 84 -39.65 18.03 12.58
N ARG A 85 -39.30 17.16 11.61
CA ARG A 85 -39.61 17.39 10.20
C ARG A 85 -41.11 17.35 9.91
N VAL A 86 -41.84 16.43 10.54
CA VAL A 86 -43.30 16.29 10.44
C VAL A 86 -43.99 17.53 11.02
N ARG A 87 -43.59 17.97 12.22
CA ARG A 87 -44.12 19.18 12.86
C ARG A 87 -43.89 20.42 12.01
N TYR A 88 -42.69 20.56 11.44
CA TYR A 88 -42.34 21.70 10.58
C TYR A 88 -43.10 21.70 9.25
N GLN A 89 -43.29 20.54 8.60
CA GLN A 89 -43.91 20.49 7.27
C GLN A 89 -45.45 20.44 7.30
N LEU A 90 -46.04 19.84 8.34
CA LEU A 90 -47.48 19.64 8.40
C LEU A 90 -48.19 20.58 9.39
N ASP A 91 -47.46 21.56 9.96
CA ASP A 91 -47.93 22.40 11.08
C ASP A 91 -48.57 21.55 12.19
N PHE A 92 -48.02 20.36 12.41
CA PHE A 92 -48.57 19.39 13.34
C PHE A 92 -48.08 19.72 14.76
N ALA A 93 -49.01 19.89 15.69
CA ALA A 93 -48.72 20.07 17.11
C ALA A 93 -49.31 18.91 17.91
N HIS A 94 -48.55 18.36 18.85
CA HIS A 94 -49.05 17.29 19.71
C HIS A 94 -50.13 17.85 20.65
N PRO A 95 -51.18 17.10 21.01
CA PRO A 95 -52.23 17.55 21.94
C PRO A 95 -51.74 18.04 23.32
N ALA A 96 -50.50 17.72 23.68
CA ALA A 96 -49.86 18.10 24.94
C ALA A 96 -48.93 19.32 24.80
N ASP A 97 -48.76 19.85 23.58
CA ASP A 97 -47.88 20.97 23.30
C ASP A 97 -48.56 22.31 23.67
N LEU A 98 -47.80 23.22 24.26
CA LEU A 98 -48.26 24.57 24.59
C LEU A 98 -48.19 25.46 23.34
N VAL A 99 -49.34 25.66 22.68
CA VAL A 99 -49.45 26.54 21.51
C VAL A 99 -49.70 27.99 21.95
N ARG A 100 -48.79 28.91 21.58
CA ARG A 100 -48.97 30.35 21.76
C ARG A 100 -49.27 31.02 20.43
N MET A 101 -50.43 31.67 20.30
CA MET A 101 -50.72 32.50 19.14
C MET A 101 -49.90 33.78 19.17
N ASN A 102 -49.14 34.03 18.10
CA ASN A 102 -48.46 35.30 17.90
C ASN A 102 -49.36 36.25 17.10
N PRO A 103 -49.32 37.57 17.39
CA PRO A 103 -50.08 38.55 16.63
C PRO A 103 -49.63 38.57 15.16
N PRO A 104 -50.55 38.82 14.21
CA PRO A 104 -50.20 38.95 12.80
C PRO A 104 -49.22 40.12 12.63
N ARG A 105 -48.19 39.90 11.81
CA ARG A 105 -47.31 40.98 11.33
C ARG A 105 -47.94 41.68 10.14
#